data_AF-A0A350ANX5-F1
#
_entry.id   AF-A0A350ANX5-F1
#
_cell.length_a   1.000
_cell.length_b   1.000
_cell.length_c   1.000
_cell.angle_alpha   90.00
_cell.angle_beta   90.00
_cell.angle_gamma   90.00
#
_symmetry.space_group_name_H-M   'P 1'
#
loop_
_entity.id
_entity.type
_entity.pdbx_description
1 polymer ?
#
loop_
_entity_poly.entity_id
_entity_poly.type
_entity_poly.pdbx_seq_one_letter_code
_entity_poly.pdbx_strand_id
1 'polypeptide(L)'
;MTGFLLFIAAVLLVSIKQINQYEKGVKFMLGKYVGIMEPGWRLVVPIFQSYQKVDIRVRAVDGPDQEAITKDNISVRVNAVIYY
;
A
#
# COMPACT_ATOMS: atom_id res chain seq x y z
N MET A 1 32.39 -21.81 9.99
CA MET A 1 31.74 -22.02 8.68
C MET A 1 30.22 -22.14 8.80
N THR A 2 29.70 -22.93 9.75
CA THR A 2 28.26 -23.13 9.98
C THR A 2 27.49 -21.85 10.32
N GLY A 3 28.05 -20.98 11.18
CA GLY A 3 27.40 -19.71 11.52
C GLY A 3 27.26 -18.73 10.35
N PHE A 4 28.22 -18.74 9.42
CA PHE A 4 28.17 -17.91 8.21
C PHE A 4 27.06 -18.36 7.25
N LEU A 5 26.90 -19.68 7.08
CA LEU A 5 25.80 -20.26 6.30
C LEU A 5 24.43 -19.93 6.89
N LEU A 6 24.29 -20.04 8.22
CA LEU A 6 23.05 -19.67 8.92
C LEU A 6 22.72 -18.18 8.75
N PHE A 7 23.72 -17.31 8.82
CA PHE A 7 23.55 -15.89 8.60
C PHE A 7 23.04 -15.57 7.19
N ILE A 8 23.65 -16.17 6.16
CA ILE A 8 23.20 -15.98 4.76
C ILE A 8 21.77 -16.50 4.57
N ALA A 9 21.45 -17.68 5.11
CA ALA A 9 20.11 -18.25 5.01
C ALA A 9 19.06 -17.34 5.68
N ALA A 10 19.38 -16.78 6.85
CA ALA A 10 18.49 -15.84 7.54
C ALA A 10 18.24 -14.56 6.72
N VAL A 11 19.30 -13.99 6.13
CA VAL A 11 19.18 -12.80 5.27
C VAL A 11 18.31 -13.09 4.04
N LEU A 12 18.50 -14.24 3.39
CA LEU A 12 17.69 -14.63 2.23
C LEU A 12 16.21 -14.78 2.58
N LEU A 13 15.89 -15.45 3.69
CA LEU A 13 14.51 -15.63 4.14
C LEU A 13 13.83 -14.30 4.46
N VAL A 14 14.52 -13.39 5.14
CA VAL A 14 13.98 -12.06 5.47
C VAL A 14 13.77 -11.20 4.20
N SER A 15 14.61 -11.41 3.17
CA SER A 15 14.56 -10.65 1.93
C SER A 15 13.37 -10.99 1.04
N ILE A 16 12.79 -12.18 1.18
CA ILE A 16 11.62 -12.61 0.39
C ILE A 16 10.36 -11.98 0.99
N LYS A 17 9.68 -11.15 0.21
CA LYS A 17 8.40 -10.51 0.56
C LYS A 17 7.32 -10.92 -0.43
N GLN A 18 6.14 -11.25 0.09
CA GLN A 18 4.98 -11.60 -0.71
C GLN A 18 4.08 -10.38 -0.94
N ILE A 19 3.76 -10.09 -2.19
CA ILE A 19 2.76 -9.09 -2.61
C ILE A 19 1.51 -9.84 -3.08
N ASN A 20 0.35 -9.52 -2.51
CA ASN A 20 -0.90 -10.16 -2.92
C ASN A 20 -1.42 -9.59 -4.25
N GLN A 21 -2.30 -10.31 -4.94
CA GLN A 21 -2.83 -9.90 -6.25
C GLN A 21 -3.55 -8.55 -6.24
N TYR A 22 -4.23 -8.24 -5.13
CA TYR A 22 -4.93 -6.99 -4.90
C TYR A 22 -4.03 -5.88 -4.32
N GLU A 23 -2.72 -6.13 -4.22
CA GLU A 23 -1.75 -5.16 -3.72
C GLU A 23 -0.73 -4.82 -4.81
N LYS A 24 -0.18 -3.61 -4.73
CA LYS A 24 1.08 -3.25 -5.38
C LYS A 24 2.08 -2.83 -4.31
N GLY A 25 3.31 -3.30 -4.43
CA GLY A 25 4.40 -2.89 -3.53
C GLY A 25 5.14 -1.70 -4.10
N VAL A 26 5.13 -0.55 -3.44
CA VAL A 26 6.01 0.57 -3.81
C VAL A 26 7.39 0.31 -3.20
N LYS A 27 8.41 0.16 -4.04
CA LYS A 27 9.78 -0.15 -3.61
C LYS A 27 10.61 1.12 -3.50
N PHE A 28 11.31 1.25 -2.38
CA PHE A 28 12.22 2.34 -2.10
C PHE A 28 13.64 1.80 -1.86
N MET A 29 14.62 2.62 -2.19
CA MET A 29 16.03 2.40 -1.86
C MET A 29 16.58 3.68 -1.23
N LEU A 30 17.04 3.58 0.01
CA LEU A 30 17.56 4.73 0.77
C LEU A 30 16.62 5.96 0.73
N GLY A 31 15.31 5.73 0.85
CA GLY A 31 14.28 6.76 0.81
C GLY A 31 13.87 7.25 -0.58
N LYS A 32 14.50 6.78 -1.67
CA LYS A 32 14.13 7.13 -3.05
C LYS A 32 13.26 6.06 -3.68
N TYR A 33 12.28 6.48 -4.47
CA TYR A 33 11.46 5.57 -5.27
C TYR A 33 12.31 4.84 -6.30
N VAL A 34 12.12 3.52 -6.41
CA VAL A 34 12.81 2.66 -7.39
C VAL A 34 11.84 2.08 -8.39
N GLY A 35 10.66 1.66 -7.95
CA GLY A 35 9.71 0.99 -8.83
C GLY A 35 8.52 0.39 -8.11
N ILE A 36 7.65 -0.25 -8.89
CA ILE A 36 6.49 -0.99 -8.42
C ILE A 36 6.78 -2.49 -8.47
N MET A 37 6.46 -3.18 -7.40
CA MET A 37 6.50 -4.63 -7.25
C MET A 37 5.12 -5.19 -7.60
N GLU A 38 5.06 -6.02 -8.63
CA GLU A 38 3.84 -6.74 -8.99
C GLU A 38 3.62 -7.95 -8.07
N PRO A 39 2.41 -8.53 -8.06
CA PRO A 39 2.04 -9.67 -7.22
C PRO A 39 3.01 -10.85 -7.31
N GLY A 40 3.11 -11.61 -6.21
CA GLY A 40 3.99 -12.76 -6.05
C GLY A 40 5.14 -12.52 -5.07
N TRP A 41 6.13 -13.41 -5.08
CA TRP A 41 7.32 -13.30 -4.25
C TRP A 41 8.35 -12.39 -4.89
N ARG A 42 8.83 -11.42 -4.12
CA ARG A 42 9.75 -10.39 -4.58
C ARG A 42 10.86 -10.20 -3.56
N LEU A 43 12.05 -9.87 -4.05
CA LEU A 43 13.23 -9.65 -3.21
C LEU A 43 13.35 -8.18 -2.80
N VAL A 44 13.49 -7.96 -1.50
CA VAL A 44 13.77 -6.68 -0.88
C VAL A 44 14.99 -6.86 0.01
N VAL A 45 16.11 -6.25 -0.38
CA VAL A 45 17.34 -6.34 0.39
C VAL A 45 17.15 -5.58 1.70
N PRO A 46 17.22 -6.24 2.87
CA PRO A 46 17.05 -5.56 4.16
C PRO A 46 18.12 -4.48 4.32
N ILE A 47 17.84 -3.48 5.18
CA ILE A 47 18.70 -2.31 5.46
C ILE A 47 18.70 -1.27 4.33
N PHE A 48 18.93 -1.67 3.08
CA PHE A 48 19.05 -0.73 1.95
C PHE A 48 17.73 -0.43 1.25
N GLN A 49 16.83 -1.42 1.21
CA GLN A 49 15.56 -1.33 0.51
C GLN A 49 14.41 -1.46 1.50
N SER A 50 13.38 -0.66 1.28
CA SER A 50 12.10 -0.76 1.96
C SER A 50 10.99 -0.87 0.92
N TYR A 51 9.81 -1.30 1.36
CA TYR A 51 8.65 -1.38 0.51
C TYR A 51 7.39 -1.09 1.30
N GLN A 52 6.38 -0.56 0.62
CA GLN A 52 5.05 -0.34 1.18
C GLN A 52 4.01 -1.01 0.30
N LYS A 53 3.13 -1.80 0.92
CA LYS A 53 2.00 -2.42 0.24
C LYS A 53 0.86 -1.42 0.14
N VAL A 54 0.30 -1.27 -1.05
CA VAL A 54 -0.85 -0.42 -1.33
C VAL A 54 -1.93 -1.29 -1.96
N ASP A 55 -3.12 -1.28 -1.37
CA ASP A 55 -4.29 -1.95 -1.91
C ASP A 55 -4.77 -1.21 -3.17
N ILE A 56 -5.02 -1.94 -4.25
CA ILE A 56 -5.51 -1.40 -5.53
C ILE A 56 -7.02 -1.58 -5.72
N ARG A 57 -7.73 -2.12 -4.72
CA ARG A 57 -9.18 -2.28 -4.77
C ARG A 57 -9.88 -0.96 -4.49
N VAL A 58 -11.02 -0.79 -5.13
CA VAL A 58 -11.93 0.32 -4.87
C VAL A 58 -12.43 0.23 -3.43
N ARG A 59 -12.27 1.31 -2.67
CA ARG A 59 -12.80 1.45 -1.31
C ARG A 59 -13.94 2.44 -1.31
N ALA A 60 -15.04 2.05 -0.66
CA ALA A 60 -16.13 2.94 -0.34
C ALA A 60 -15.87 3.60 1.02
N VAL A 61 -16.01 4.92 1.09
CA VAL A 61 -15.96 5.69 2.33
C VAL A 61 -17.19 6.58 2.40
N ASP A 62 -17.89 6.51 3.52
CA ASP A 62 -19.03 7.38 3.79
C ASP A 62 -18.54 8.81 4.02
N GLY A 63 -19.05 9.73 3.21
CA GLY A 63 -18.83 11.16 3.38
C GLY A 63 -19.67 11.68 4.57
N PRO A 64 -19.21 12.77 5.21
CA PRO A 64 -20.00 13.39 6.27
C PRO A 64 -21.32 13.93 5.70
N ASP A 65 -22.39 13.81 6.48
CA ASP A 65 -23.66 14.46 6.18
C ASP A 65 -23.46 15.99 6.10
N GLN A 66 -23.94 16.61 5.04
CA GLN A 66 -23.82 18.06 4.83
C GLN A 66 -25.20 18.68 4.62
N GLU A 67 -25.44 19.79 5.31
CA GLU A 67 -26.59 20.65 5.05
C GLU A 67 -26.18 21.75 4.08
N ALA A 68 -26.97 21.93 3.02
CA ALA A 68 -26.72 22.91 1.98
C ALA A 68 -28.03 23.61 1.60
N ILE A 69 -27.93 24.86 1.14
CA ILE A 69 -29.06 25.62 0.60
C ILE A 69 -28.98 25.54 -0.92
N THR A 70 -30.05 25.08 -1.56
CA THR A 70 -30.15 25.02 -3.02
C THR A 70 -30.28 26.41 -3.62
N LYS A 71 -30.09 26.54 -4.94
CA LYS A 71 -30.26 27.81 -5.66
C LYS A 71 -31.67 28.42 -5.48
N ASP A 72 -32.66 27.57 -5.24
CA ASP A 72 -34.05 27.97 -5.02
C ASP A 72 -34.35 28.33 -3.55
N ASN A 73 -33.30 28.51 -2.73
CA ASN A 73 -33.40 28.89 -1.32
C ASN A 73 -34.12 27.85 -0.44
N ILE A 74 -33.92 26.56 -0.74
CA ILE A 74 -34.45 25.45 0.04
C ILE A 74 -33.29 24.74 0.74
N SER A 75 -33.42 24.51 2.05
CA SER A 75 -32.45 23.73 2.81
C SER A 75 -32.60 22.24 2.52
N VAL A 76 -31.50 21.58 2.18
CA VAL A 76 -31.43 20.13 1.94
C VAL A 76 -30.30 19.53 2.77
N ARG A 77 -30.48 18.27 3.16
CA ARG A 77 -29.43 17.44 3.77
C ARG A 77 -29.00 16.38 2.76
N VAL A 78 -27.71 16.28 2.49
CA VAL A 78 -27.15 15.33 1.54
C VAL A 78 -26.12 14.43 2.23
N ASN A 79 -26.12 13.16 1.84
CA ASN A 79 -25.10 12.18 2.16
C ASN A 79 -24.48 11.70 0.84
N ALA A 80 -23.19 11.37 0.85
CA ALA A 80 -22.50 10.83 -0.31
C ALA A 80 -21.56 9.69 0.09
N VAL A 81 -21.40 8.72 -0.80
CA VAL A 81 -20.39 7.66 -0.68
C VAL A 81 -19.30 7.91 -1.72
N ILE A 82 -18.05 7.97 -1.27
CA ILE A 82 -16.89 8.20 -2.13
C ILE A 82 -16.25 6.85 -2.46
N TYR A 83 -16.10 6.56 -3.75
CA TYR A 83 -15.38 5.39 -4.26
C TYR A 83 -14.06 5.84 -4.86
N TYR A 84 -12.94 5.29 -4.37
CA TYR A 84 -11.60 5.56 -4.89
C TYR A 84 -10.69 4.33 -4.82
#